data_AF-A0A0F2T702-F1
#
_entry.id   AF-A0A0F2T702-F1
#
_cell.length_a   1.000
_cell.length_b   1.000
_cell.length_c   1.000
_cell.angle_alpha   90.00
_cell.angle_beta   90.00
_cell.angle_gamma   90.00
#
_symmetry.space_group_name_H-M   'P 1'
#
loop_
_entity.id
_entity.type
_entity.pdbx_description
1 polymer ?
#
loop_
_entity_poly.entity_id
_entity_poly.type
_entity_poly.pdbx_seq_one_letter_code
_entity_poly.pdbx_strand_id
1 'polypeptide(L)'
;MSAPLSSPEPAGAHPSIDELADLAEGLVEPAEAAEALRRHLDGCAECRETVEALTEVQALLGDVETPPMPADVAARLDAALAAAAAEPAPRAPTEARTAPQEAPAAEPRAITPTPARTASSAPPAAPP
;
A
#
# COMPACT_ATOMS: atom_id res chain seq x y z
N MET A 1 -12.41 -26.49 15.94
CA MET A 1 -12.58 -26.67 14.48
C MET A 1 -11.43 -25.89 13.85
N SER A 2 -10.33 -26.58 13.56
CA SER A 2 -9.13 -25.95 13.03
C SER A 2 -9.27 -25.88 11.51
N ALA A 3 -9.37 -24.66 10.96
CA ALA A 3 -9.24 -24.46 9.52
C ALA A 3 -7.78 -24.75 9.12
N PRO A 4 -7.52 -25.56 8.09
CA PRO A 4 -6.16 -25.73 7.60
C PRO A 4 -5.69 -24.38 7.04
N LEU A 5 -4.54 -23.91 7.51
CA LEU A 5 -3.83 -22.78 6.92
C LEU A 5 -3.59 -23.09 5.44
N SER A 6 -3.99 -22.17 4.56
CA SER A 6 -3.75 -22.17 3.12
C SER A 6 -2.37 -22.76 2.82
N SER A 7 -2.35 -23.93 2.18
CA SER A 7 -1.12 -24.50 1.66
C SER A 7 -0.76 -23.77 0.37
N PRO A 8 0.51 -23.39 0.13
CA PRO A 8 0.93 -22.90 -1.17
C PRO A 8 0.79 -24.05 -2.16
N GLU A 9 -0.22 -23.99 -3.02
CA GLU A 9 -0.38 -24.93 -4.12
C GLU A 9 0.84 -24.86 -5.05
N PRO A 10 1.30 -25.99 -5.61
CA PRO A 10 2.54 -26.03 -6.37
C PRO A 10 2.45 -25.14 -7.61
N ALA A 11 3.52 -24.36 -7.84
CA ALA A 11 3.71 -23.47 -8.97
C ALA A 11 3.38 -24.18 -10.31
N GLY A 12 2.19 -23.89 -10.84
CA GLY A 12 1.66 -24.49 -12.07
C GLY A 12 0.14 -24.69 -12.05
N ALA A 13 -0.46 -24.79 -10.86
CA ALA A 13 -1.89 -24.66 -10.62
C ALA A 13 -2.26 -23.19 -10.35
N HIS A 14 -3.54 -22.84 -10.44
CA HIS A 14 -4.07 -21.49 -10.29
C HIS A 14 -3.50 -20.71 -9.08
N PRO A 15 -3.38 -19.37 -9.16
CA PRO A 15 -3.08 -18.54 -8.00
C PRO A 15 -4.04 -18.85 -6.86
N SER A 16 -3.54 -18.75 -5.63
CA SER A 16 -4.35 -19.00 -4.44
C SER A 16 -5.49 -17.99 -4.31
N ILE A 17 -6.53 -18.36 -3.57
CA ILE A 17 -7.66 -17.46 -3.30
C ILE A 17 -7.18 -16.20 -2.55
N ASP A 18 -6.21 -16.34 -1.64
CA ASP A 18 -5.62 -15.21 -0.91
C ASP A 18 -4.94 -14.22 -1.89
N GLU A 19 -4.16 -14.72 -2.86
CA GLU A 19 -3.53 -13.90 -3.89
C GLU A 19 -4.55 -13.23 -4.83
N LEU A 20 -5.64 -13.91 -5.17
CA LEU A 20 -6.72 -13.33 -5.96
C LEU A 20 -7.52 -12.27 -5.19
N ALA A 21 -7.72 -12.47 -3.89
CA ALA A 21 -8.35 -11.49 -3.00
C ALA A 21 -7.47 -10.25 -2.85
N ASP A 22 -6.17 -10.43 -2.57
CA ASP A 22 -5.22 -9.33 -2.51
C ASP A 22 -5.18 -8.55 -3.83
N LEU A 23 -5.29 -9.24 -4.97
CA LEU A 23 -5.33 -8.58 -6.28
C LEU A 23 -6.61 -7.75 -6.46
N ALA A 24 -7.76 -8.30 -6.09
CA ALA A 24 -9.06 -7.62 -6.18
C ALA A 24 -9.11 -6.36 -5.30
N GLU A 25 -8.44 -6.41 -4.14
CA GLU A 25 -8.34 -5.29 -3.19
C GLU A 25 -7.18 -4.32 -3.51
N GLY A 26 -6.38 -4.60 -4.55
CA GLY A 26 -5.25 -3.75 -4.93
C GLY A 26 -4.09 -3.76 -3.94
N LEU A 27 -3.92 -4.87 -3.19
CA LEU A 27 -2.92 -5.04 -2.13
C LEU A 27 -1.66 -5.79 -2.58
N VAL A 28 -1.65 -6.31 -3.81
CA VAL A 28 -0.49 -7.06 -4.33
C VAL A 28 0.66 -6.11 -4.65
N GLU A 29 1.72 -6.23 -3.86
CA GLU A 29 3.00 -5.59 -4.10
C GLU A 29 4.10 -6.65 -4.28
N PRO A 30 5.09 -6.42 -5.17
CA PRO A 30 5.26 -5.23 -5.99
C PRO A 30 4.32 -5.21 -7.21
N ALA A 31 4.20 -4.06 -7.88
CA ALA A 31 3.33 -3.89 -9.05
C ALA A 31 3.54 -4.95 -10.16
N GLU A 32 4.76 -5.45 -10.33
CA GLU A 32 5.07 -6.53 -11.29
C GLU A 32 4.38 -7.85 -10.94
N ALA A 33 4.21 -8.16 -9.65
CA ALA A 33 3.47 -9.34 -9.20
C ALA A 33 1.98 -9.20 -9.51
N ALA A 34 1.39 -8.04 -9.23
CA ALA A 34 0.00 -7.76 -9.58
C ALA A 34 -0.24 -7.91 -11.09
N GLU A 35 0.70 -7.43 -11.91
CA GLU A 35 0.64 -7.56 -13.36
C GLU A 35 0.76 -9.02 -13.85
N ALA A 36 1.57 -9.84 -13.18
CA ALA A 36 1.65 -11.27 -13.50
C ALA A 36 0.32 -11.99 -13.22
N LEU A 37 -0.36 -11.66 -12.12
CA LEU A 37 -1.68 -12.20 -11.82
C LEU A 37 -2.74 -11.71 -12.82
N ARG A 38 -2.75 -10.42 -13.19
CA ARG A 38 -3.66 -9.90 -14.23
C ARG A 38 -3.50 -10.64 -15.56
N ARG A 39 -2.25 -10.88 -15.97
CA ARG A 39 -1.96 -11.68 -17.17
C ARG A 39 -2.48 -13.12 -17.07
N HIS A 40 -2.47 -13.71 -15.88
CA HIS A 40 -3.09 -15.02 -15.67
C HIS A 40 -4.61 -14.97 -15.85
N LEU A 41 -5.28 -13.94 -15.32
CA LEU A 41 -6.73 -13.75 -15.48
C LEU A 41 -7.16 -13.56 -16.94
N ASP A 42 -6.33 -12.93 -17.76
CA ASP A 42 -6.60 -12.83 -19.20
C ASP A 42 -6.70 -14.22 -19.87
N GLY A 43 -5.89 -15.17 -19.40
CA GLY A 43 -5.81 -16.54 -19.93
C GLY A 43 -6.64 -17.59 -19.20
N CYS A 44 -7.17 -17.31 -18.00
CA CYS A 44 -7.80 -18.29 -17.14
C CYS A 44 -9.24 -17.89 -16.75
N ALA A 45 -10.23 -18.63 -17.27
CA ALA A 45 -11.64 -18.39 -16.95
C ALA A 45 -11.99 -18.71 -15.48
N GLU A 46 -11.42 -19.76 -14.90
CA GLU A 46 -11.68 -20.19 -13.52
C GLU A 46 -11.23 -19.15 -12.49
N CYS A 47 -10.05 -18.55 -12.69
CA CYS A 47 -9.59 -17.47 -11.81
C CYS A 47 -10.41 -16.19 -11.99
N ARG A 48 -10.90 -15.90 -13.20
CA ARG A 48 -11.83 -14.77 -13.40
C ARG A 48 -13.15 -14.98 -12.66
N GLU A 49 -13.72 -16.17 -12.75
CA GLU A 49 -14.95 -16.52 -12.02
C GLU A 49 -14.74 -16.41 -10.51
N THR A 50 -13.59 -16.86 -10.01
CA THR A 50 -13.24 -16.70 -8.60
C THR A 50 -13.17 -15.23 -8.18
N VAL A 51 -12.50 -14.37 -8.98
CA VAL A 51 -12.43 -12.92 -8.70
C VAL A 51 -13.81 -12.28 -8.75
N GLU A 52 -14.65 -12.65 -9.73
CA GLU A 52 -16.03 -12.16 -9.84
C GLU A 52 -16.85 -12.51 -8.60
N ALA A 53 -16.79 -13.77 -8.14
CA ALA A 53 -17.46 -14.21 -6.92
C ALA A 53 -16.98 -13.45 -5.68
N LEU A 54 -15.68 -13.17 -5.57
CA LEU A 54 -15.14 -12.34 -4.48
C LEU A 54 -15.70 -10.91 -4.52
N THR A 55 -15.75 -10.29 -5.70
CA THR A 55 -16.30 -8.94 -5.87
C THR A 55 -17.81 -8.87 -5.61
N GLU A 56 -18.56 -9.94 -5.93
CA GLU A 56 -19.99 -10.03 -5.61
C GLU A 56 -20.22 -10.03 -4.09
N VAL A 57 -19.46 -10.84 -3.35
CA VAL A 57 -19.53 -10.85 -1.89
C VAL A 57 -19.18 -9.48 -1.30
N GLN A 58 -18.15 -8.82 -1.84
CA GLN A 58 -17.77 -7.48 -1.41
C GLN A 58 -18.90 -6.48 -1.63
N ALA A 59 -19.57 -6.51 -2.79
CA ALA A 59 -20.71 -5.64 -3.08
C ALA A 59 -21.88 -5.87 -2.10
N LEU A 60 -22.24 -7.13 -1.84
CA LEU A 60 -23.30 -7.48 -0.90
C LEU A 60 -23.01 -6.98 0.53
N LEU A 61 -21.75 -7.01 0.96
CA LEU A 61 -21.33 -6.49 2.25
C LEU A 61 -21.29 -4.95 2.28
N GLY A 62 -20.96 -4.32 1.15
CA GLY A 62 -20.95 -2.87 0.99
C GLY A 62 -22.35 -2.24 1.03
N ASP A 63 -23.39 -2.99 0.68
CA ASP A 63 -24.79 -2.55 0.70
C ASP A 63 -25.40 -2.52 2.12
N VAL A 64 -24.66 -2.96 3.15
CA VAL A 64 -25.13 -2.92 4.53
C VAL A 64 -25.23 -1.46 5.01
N GLU A 65 -26.39 -1.10 5.57
CA GLU A 65 -26.66 0.25 6.11
C GLU A 65 -25.52 0.70 7.04
N THR A 66 -24.91 1.82 6.68
CA THR A 66 -23.79 2.38 7.44
C THR A 66 -24.34 3.30 8.52
N PRO A 67 -23.93 3.15 9.79
CA PRO A 67 -24.37 4.06 10.85
C PRO A 67 -23.94 5.50 10.54
N PRO A 68 -24.71 6.51 10.99
CA PRO A 68 -24.41 7.89 10.68
C PRO A 68 -23.04 8.30 11.26
N MET A 69 -22.27 9.06 10.47
CA MET A 69 -20.99 9.62 10.91
C MET A 69 -21.22 10.56 12.11
N PRO A 70 -20.39 10.49 13.17
CA PRO A 70 -20.45 11.43 14.28
C PRO A 70 -20.24 12.88 13.82
N ALA A 71 -21.04 13.81 14.35
CA ALA A 71 -21.04 15.20 13.89
C ALA A 71 -19.68 15.90 14.11
N ASP A 72 -18.95 15.56 15.17
CA ASP A 72 -17.62 16.11 15.44
C ASP A 72 -16.55 15.61 14.45
N VAL A 73 -16.71 14.39 13.93
CA VAL A 73 -15.85 13.83 12.90
C VAL A 73 -16.13 14.53 11.57
N ALA A 74 -17.41 14.62 11.18
CA ALA A 74 -17.82 15.32 9.96
C ALA A 74 -17.32 16.77 9.95
N ALA A 75 -17.55 17.52 11.03
CA ALA A 75 -17.11 18.92 11.13
C ALA A 75 -15.59 19.09 11.03
N ARG A 76 -14.81 18.14 11.56
CA ARG A 76 -13.34 18.17 11.44
C ARG A 76 -12.88 17.87 10.02
N LEU A 77 -13.52 16.93 9.33
CA LEU A 77 -13.22 16.63 7.93
C LEU A 77 -13.56 17.82 7.02
N ASP A 78 -14.73 18.43 7.20
CA ASP A 78 -15.15 19.61 6.44
C ASP A 78 -14.18 20.78 6.64
N ALA A 79 -13.77 21.04 7.88
CA ALA A 79 -12.79 22.08 8.19
C ALA A 79 -11.41 21.80 7.55
N ALA A 80 -10.96 20.55 7.57
CA ALA A 80 -9.69 20.15 6.95
C ALA A 80 -9.73 20.30 5.42
N LEU A 81 -10.84 19.90 4.79
CA LEU A 81 -11.03 20.07 3.35
C LEU A 81 -11.12 21.55 2.95
N ALA A 82 -11.80 22.38 3.73
CA ALA A 82 -11.87 23.82 3.49
C ALA A 82 -10.49 24.49 3.60
N ALA A 83 -9.68 24.09 4.58
CA ALA A 83 -8.30 24.56 4.70
C ALA A 83 -7.44 24.14 3.50
N ALA A 84 -7.50 22.87 3.09
CA ALA A 84 -6.77 22.37 1.93
C ALA A 84 -7.16 23.06 0.61
N ALA A 85 -8.45 23.40 0.45
CA ALA A 85 -8.93 24.15 -0.70
C ALA A 85 -8.46 25.62 -0.71
N ALA A 86 -8.20 26.20 0.46
CA ALA A 86 -7.68 27.55 0.61
C ALA A 86 -6.16 27.63 0.44
N GLU A 87 -5.44 26.50 0.58
CA GLU A 87 -4.01 26.46 0.31
C GLU A 87 -3.75 26.66 -1.19
N PRO A 88 -2.94 27.64 -1.58
CA PRO A 88 -2.55 27.80 -2.97
C PRO A 88 -1.77 26.56 -3.40
N ALA A 89 -2.25 25.90 -4.47
CA ALA A 89 -1.52 24.79 -5.06
C ALA A 89 -0.06 25.20 -5.27
N PRO A 90 0.92 24.35 -4.89
CA PRO A 90 2.30 24.62 -5.18
C PRO A 90 2.40 24.90 -6.68
N ARG A 91 2.78 26.13 -7.04
CA ARG A 91 3.06 26.48 -8.42
C ARG A 91 4.13 25.50 -8.87
N ALA A 92 3.73 24.52 -9.70
CA ALA A 92 4.71 23.74 -10.44
C ALA A 92 5.65 24.76 -11.07
N PRO A 93 6.98 24.64 -10.90
CA PRO A 93 7.89 25.47 -11.65
C PRO A 93 7.46 25.32 -13.12
N THR A 94 7.02 26.43 -13.72
CA THR A 94 6.91 26.48 -15.17
C THR A 94 8.34 26.26 -15.64
N GLU A 95 8.64 25.02 -16.02
CA GLU A 95 9.87 24.69 -16.70
C GLU A 95 9.85 25.48 -18.00
N ALA A 96 10.37 26.71 -17.93
CA ALA A 96 10.97 27.34 -19.08
C ALA A 96 12.02 26.33 -19.55
N ARG A 97 11.68 25.55 -20.58
CA ARG A 97 12.59 24.69 -21.33
C ARG A 97 13.81 25.52 -21.69
N THR A 98 14.81 25.46 -20.82
CA THR A 98 16.14 25.98 -21.04
C THR A 98 16.96 24.74 -21.37
N ALA A 99 17.65 24.83 -22.50
CA ALA A 99 18.34 23.74 -23.19
C ALA A 99 19.25 22.87 -22.29
N PRO A 100 19.64 21.67 -22.73
CA PRO A 100 20.54 20.80 -21.97
C PRO A 100 21.85 21.54 -21.66
N GLN A 101 22.07 21.85 -20.38
CA GLN A 101 23.37 22.29 -19.90
C GLN A 101 24.19 21.02 -19.61
N GLU A 102 25.11 20.70 -20.51
CA GLU A 102 26.13 19.67 -20.28
C GLU A 102 27.13 20.08 -19.19
N ALA A 103 27.48 19.07 -18.39
CA ALA A 103 28.69 18.85 -17.58
C ALA A 103 28.84 19.59 -16.22
N PRO A 104 29.66 19.08 -15.27
CA PRO A 104 30.30 17.76 -15.13
C PRO A 104 29.97 17.04 -13.80
N ALA A 105 30.44 15.79 -13.68
CA ALA A 105 30.34 14.93 -12.50
C ALA A 105 30.82 15.64 -11.20
N ALA A 106 29.94 15.66 -10.20
CA ALA A 106 30.26 16.04 -8.83
C ALA A 106 30.55 14.78 -8.01
N GLU A 107 31.78 14.71 -7.50
CA GLU A 107 32.30 13.64 -6.65
C GLU A 107 31.46 13.44 -5.37
N PRO A 108 31.41 12.21 -4.81
CA PRO A 108 30.63 11.91 -3.64
C PRO A 108 31.16 12.66 -2.41
N ARG A 109 30.33 13.55 -1.88
CA ARG A 109 30.54 14.14 -0.55
C ARG A 109 30.51 13.03 0.50
N ALA A 110 31.64 12.80 1.14
CA ALA A 110 31.77 11.92 2.29
C ALA A 110 30.82 12.37 3.41
N ILE A 111 29.83 11.53 3.73
CA ILE A 111 29.00 11.65 4.91
C ILE A 111 29.82 11.09 6.07
N THR A 112 30.28 11.95 6.97
CA THR A 112 30.88 11.52 8.23
C THR A 112 29.77 10.92 9.10
N PRO A 113 29.87 9.64 9.54
CA PRO A 113 28.89 9.08 10.46
C PRO A 113 29.01 9.78 11.82
N THR A 114 27.88 10.33 12.30
CA THR A 114 27.72 10.76 13.69
C THR A 114 27.95 9.57 14.62
N PRO A 115 28.77 9.70 15.69
CA PRO A 115 29.05 8.59 16.58
C PRO A 115 27.79 8.16 17.34
N ALA A 116 27.63 6.84 17.41
CA ALA A 116 26.58 6.14 18.13
C ALA A 116 26.49 6.59 19.59
N ARG A 117 25.25 6.85 20.03
CA ARG A 117 24.93 7.07 21.44
C ARG A 117 25.17 5.76 22.19
N THR A 118 26.22 5.75 23.00
CA THR A 118 26.57 4.67 23.91
C THR A 118 25.47 4.50 24.97
N ALA A 119 24.72 3.41 24.91
CA ALA A 119 23.95 2.94 26.06
C ALA A 119 24.91 2.13 26.94
N SER A 120 25.42 2.78 27.98
CA SER A 120 26.27 2.18 29.00
C SER A 120 25.42 1.43 30.04
N SER A 121 25.61 0.11 30.06
CA SER A 121 25.63 -0.83 31.21
C SER A 121 24.39 -1.07 32.10
N ALA A 122 24.11 -2.37 32.27
CA ALA A 122 23.18 -3.11 33.15
C ALA A 122 23.60 -3.15 34.65
N PRO A 123 23.08 -4.08 35.50
CA PRO A 123 21.74 -4.38 36.04
C PRO A 123 21.68 -4.15 37.60
N PRO A 124 20.60 -4.56 38.33
CA PRO A 124 20.80 -5.67 39.29
C PRO A 124 19.58 -6.61 39.52
N ALA A 125 19.87 -7.68 40.25
CA ALA A 125 19.14 -8.94 40.45
C ALA A 125 17.91 -8.92 41.39
N ALA A 126 17.15 -10.03 41.32
CA ALA A 126 16.01 -10.46 42.16
C ALA A 126 16.37 -10.57 43.68
N PRO A 127 15.39 -10.63 44.62
CA PRO A 127 14.55 -11.83 44.94
C PRO A 127 13.16 -11.42 45.54
N PRO A 128 12.31 -12.24 46.23
CA PRO A 128 12.34 -13.68 46.62
C PRO A 128 11.52 -14.65 45.74
#